data_AF-A0A955XMA1-F1
#
_entry.id   AF-A0A955XMA1-F1
#
_cell.length_a   1.000
_cell.length_b   1.000
_cell.length_c   1.000
_cell.angle_alpha   90.00
_cell.angle_beta   90.00
_cell.angle_gamma   90.00
#
_symmetry.space_group_name_H-M   'P 1'
#
loop_
_entity.id
_entity.type
_entity.pdbx_description
1 polymer ?
#
loop_
_entity_poly.entity_id
_entity_poly.type
_entity_poly.pdbx_seq_one_letter_code
_entity_poly.pdbx_strand_id
1 'polypeptide(L)' 'MTADELVGAWRLERFVVERAGRPPVEPFGPDAQGLVVYAADGWMSAVLSAGARAPLGAAGLET' A
#
# COMPACT_ATOMS: atom_id res chain seq x y z
N MET A 1 -0.84 10.80 19.39
CA MET A 1 -0.91 10.81 17.93
C MET A 1 -1.27 12.18 17.42
N THR A 2 -0.22 12.95 17.17
CA THR A 2 -0.18 14.21 16.43
C THR A 2 0.16 13.91 14.96
N ALA A 3 0.02 14.91 14.08
CA ALA A 3 0.44 14.76 12.69
C ALA A 3 1.96 14.51 12.56
N ASP A 4 2.76 15.08 13.46
CA ASP A 4 4.22 14.91 13.46
C ASP A 4 4.64 13.46 13.74
N GLU A 5 3.91 12.77 14.61
CA GLU A 5 4.12 11.35 14.92
C GLU A 5 3.84 10.41 13.74
N LEU A 6 3.20 10.89 12.67
CA LEU A 6 2.96 10.12 11.45
C LEU A 6 4.07 10.24 10.42
N VAL A 7 4.87 11.32 10.48
CA VAL A 7 5.90 11.61 9.46
C VAL A 7 6.90 10.46 9.39
N GLY A 8 7.07 9.93 8.17
CA GLY A 8 7.94 8.79 7.92
C GLY A 8 7.34 7.79 6.94
N ALA A 9 7.98 6.62 6.88
CA ALA A 9 7.62 5.54 5.99
C ALA A 9 7.14 4.32 6.78
N TRP A 10 5.99 3.78 6.40
CA TRP A 10 5.29 2.72 7.10
C TRP A 10 5.09 1.54 6.16
N ARG A 11 5.60 0.37 6.55
CA ARG A 11 5.41 -0.86 5.80
C ARG A 11 3.99 -1.39 6.02
N LEU A 12 3.34 -1.81 4.95
CA LEU A 12 2.05 -2.50 5.04
C LEU A 12 2.23 -3.85 5.73
N GLU A 13 1.44 -4.10 6.78
CA GLU A 13 1.35 -5.41 7.43
C GLU A 13 0.16 -6.24 6.91
N ARG A 14 -0.99 -5.61 6.63
CA ARG A 14 -2.18 -6.27 6.07
C ARG A 14 -3.14 -5.25 5.44
N PHE A 15 -3.86 -5.63 4.39
CA PHE A 15 -4.90 -4.81 3.77
C PHE A 15 -6.23 -5.54 3.65
N VAL A 16 -7.24 -5.07 4.39
CA VAL A 16 -8.61 -5.62 4.39
C VAL A 16 -9.59 -4.49 4.08
N VAL A 17 -10.56 -4.77 3.22
CA VAL A 17 -11.68 -3.86 2.95
C VAL A 17 -12.95 -4.43 3.55
N GLU A 18 -13.51 -3.69 4.51
CA GLU A 18 -14.79 -4.01 5.15
C GLU A 18 -15.90 -3.15 4.57
N ARG A 19 -17.07 -3.76 4.31
CA ARG A 19 -18.27 -3.05 3.83
C ARG A 19 -19.49 -3.60 4.55
N ALA A 20 -20.43 -2.73 4.92
CA ALA A 20 -21.63 -3.13 5.61
C ALA A 20 -22.40 -4.21 4.83
N GLY A 21 -22.75 -5.31 5.53
CA GLY A 21 -23.48 -6.43 4.95
C GLY A 21 -22.69 -7.31 3.97
N ARG A 22 -21.37 -7.15 3.88
CA ARG A 22 -20.50 -7.99 3.03
C ARG A 22 -19.36 -8.59 3.84
N PRO A 23 -18.91 -9.80 3.52
CA PRO A 23 -17.68 -10.34 4.09
C PRO A 23 -16.48 -9.40 3.80
N PRO A 24 -15.53 -9.30 4.73
CA PRO A 24 -14.25 -8.64 4.47
C PRO A 24 -13.56 -9.27 3.26
N VAL A 25 -12.90 -8.44 2.45
CA VAL A 25 -12.11 -8.90 1.31
C VAL A 25 -10.67 -8.42 1.43
N GLU A 26 -9.74 -9.19 0.88
CA GLU A 26 -8.31 -8.84 0.77
C GLU A 26 -7.98 -8.62 -0.72
N PRO A 27 -8.15 -7.41 -1.26
CA PRO A 27 -8.05 -7.16 -2.70
C PRO A 27 -6.70 -7.50 -3.32
N PHE A 28 -5.63 -7.46 -2.52
CA PHE A 28 -4.26 -7.79 -2.92
C PHE A 28 -3.81 -9.17 -2.39
N GLY A 29 -4.74 -9.96 -1.85
CA GLY A 29 -4.47 -11.22 -1.18
C GLY A 29 -3.88 -11.05 0.22
N PRO A 30 -3.66 -12.17 0.93
CA PRO A 30 -3.15 -12.16 2.30
C PRO A 30 -1.71 -11.65 2.39
N ASP A 31 -0.93 -11.82 1.32
CA ASP A 31 0.47 -11.40 1.23
C ASP A 31 0.63 -10.02 0.55
N ALA A 32 -0.35 -9.14 0.72
CA ALA A 32 -0.28 -7.78 0.18
C ALA A 32 0.99 -7.07 0.66
N GLN A 33 1.67 -6.40 -0.25
CA GLN A 33 2.85 -5.58 0.05
C GLN A 33 2.53 -4.11 -0.21
N GLY A 34 3.20 -3.22 0.52
CA GLY A 34 3.00 -1.80 0.33
C GLY A 34 3.82 -0.92 1.25
N LEU A 35 3.79 0.37 0.93
CA LEU A 35 4.45 1.44 1.65
C LEU A 35 3.49 2.63 1.74
N VAL A 36 3.36 3.20 2.93
CA VAL A 36 2.72 4.51 3.13
C VAL A 36 3.78 5.49 3.56
N VAL A 37 3.81 6.66 2.95
CA VAL A 37 4.70 7.77 3.32
C VAL A 37 3.85 8.96 3.70
N TYR A 38 4.03 9.45 4.92
CA TYR A 38 3.57 10.77 5.34
C TYR A 38 4.75 11.72 5.31
N ALA A 39 4.68 12.73 4.45
CA ALA A 39 5.72 13.74 4.29
C ALA A 39 5.48 14.91 5.26
N ALA A 40 6.56 15.56 5.69
CA ALA A 40 6.51 16.66 6.65
C ALA A 40 5.79 17.91 6.13
N ASP A 41 5.63 18.04 4.82
CA ASP A 41 4.90 19.12 4.15
C ASP A 41 3.39 18.87 4.03
N GLY A 42 2.89 17.82 4.69
CA GLY A 42 1.46 17.49 4.78
C GLY A 42 0.95 16.60 3.65
N TRP A 43 1.82 16.14 2.74
CA TRP A 43 1.44 15.16 1.71
C TRP A 43 1.48 13.72 2.24
N MET A 44 0.67 12.86 1.61
CA MET A 44 0.70 11.43 1.83
C MET A 44 0.67 10.67 0.51
N SER A 45 1.44 9.59 0.44
CA SER A 45 1.43 8.64 -0.67
C SER A 45 1.30 7.22 -0.13
N ALA A 46 0.51 6.40 -0.80
CA ALA A 46 0.36 4.98 -0.49
C ALA A 46 0.47 4.17 -1.78
N VAL A 47 1.33 3.15 -1.75
CA VAL A 47 1.46 2.18 -2.84
C VAL A 47 1.22 0.78 -2.29
N LEU A 48 0.40 0.00 -2.99
CA LEU A 48 0.07 -1.37 -2.65
C LEU A 48 0.18 -2.26 -3.89
N SER A 49 0.58 -3.51 -3.68
CA SER A 49 0.60 -4.54 -4.71
C SER A 49 0.30 -5.91 -4.10
N ALA A 50 -0.23 -6.83 -4.91
CA ALA A 50 -0.27 -8.23 -4.54
C ALA A 50 1.16 -8.78 -4.39
N GLY A 51 1.45 -9.53 -3.31
CA GLY A 51 2.80 -10.05 -3.06
C GLY A 51 3.30 -11.03 -4.12
N ALA A 52 2.39 -11.80 -4.74
CA ALA A 52 2.69 -12.73 -5.82
C ALA A 52 2.47 -12.14 -7.22
N ARG A 53 2.60 -10.82 -7.40
CA ARG A 53 2.44 -10.18 -8.72
C ARG A 53 3.55 -10.63 -9.66
N ALA A 54 3.18 -11.06 -10.87
CA ALA A 54 4.15 -11.36 -11.93
C ALA A 54 5.05 -10.14 -12.21
N PRO A 55 6.36 -10.35 -12.46
CA PRO A 55 7.25 -9.25 -12.81
C PRO A 55 6.77 -8.56 -14.08
N LEU A 56 6.94 -7.23 -14.13
CA LEU A 56 6.71 -6.49 -15.37
C LEU A 56 7.77 -6.96 -16.38
N GLY A 57 7.37 -7.26 -17.61
CA GLY A 57 8.31 -7.55 -18.68
C GLY A 57 9.24 -6.35 -18.90
N ALA A 58 10.54 -6.61 -19.12
CA ALA A 58 11.58 -5.58 -19.18
C ALA A 58 11.48 -4.60 -20.37
N ALA A 59 10.50 -4.76 -21.26
CA ALA A 59 10.43 -4.06 -22.54
C ALA A 59 10.00 -2.57 -22.46
N GLY A 60 10.12 -1.90 -21.31
CA GLY A 60 9.40 -0.64 -21.09
C GLY A 60 10.07 0.46 -20.28
N LEU A 61 11.36 0.38 -19.97
CA LEU A 61 12.04 1.44 -19.17
C LEU A 61 13.31 2.02 -19.82
N GLU A 62 13.59 1.65 -21.06
CA GLU A 62 14.66 2.22 -21.86
C GLU A 62 14.04 2.98 -23.05
N THR A 63 14.04 4.31 -22.96
CA THR A 63 13.78 5.24 -24.07
C THR A 63 15.00 6.12 -24.27
#